data_AF-A0A9E7H890-F1
#
_entry.id   AF-A0A9E7H890-F1
#
_cell.length_a   1.000
_cell.length_b   1.000
_cell.length_c   1.000
_cell.angle_alpha   90.00
_cell.angle_beta   90.00
_cell.angle_gamma   90.00
#
_symmetry.space_group_name_H-M   'P 1'
#
loop_
_entity.id
_entity.type
_entity.pdbx_description
1 polymer ?
#
loop_
_entity_poly.entity_id
_entity_poly.type
_entity_poly.pdbx_seq_one_letter_code
_entity_poly.pdbx_strand_id
1 'polypeptide(L)'
;MQYDSLDLAHSMKHGVARRESPWRVDAESSGVSSKLKSLEEELVNLEKLGKGDTSKIPSLLRKQEKRYQSLAAKIDDLCRQMRVNDPSDPTLGPEFRTQRLTEFLLEAFRLQHRAAETRQKLSTVQAEAAKSRVGDELPAEAKLSTRKSVDSIRSSFKEIQRNLEIWLARIMGDLEGILARDGASRVRDYYDSSGYPFVR
;
A
#
# COMPACT_ATOMS: atom_id res chain seq x y z
N MET A 1 -16.89 38.57 46.07
CA MET A 1 -16.60 37.12 46.03
C MET A 1 -16.30 36.77 44.59
N GLN A 2 -15.03 36.56 44.27
CA GLN A 2 -14.61 36.00 42.98
C GLN A 2 -14.75 34.48 43.08
N TYR A 3 -15.53 33.88 42.19
CA TYR A 3 -15.58 32.44 42.01
C TYR A 3 -14.86 32.12 40.70
N ASP A 4 -13.53 32.03 40.78
CA ASP A 4 -12.73 31.29 39.81
C ASP A 4 -12.78 29.82 40.23
N SER A 5 -13.33 28.94 39.39
CA SER A 5 -13.21 27.51 39.63
C SER A 5 -13.39 26.68 38.35
N LEU A 6 -12.24 26.35 37.75
CA LEU A 6 -11.91 25.02 37.24
C LEU A 6 -12.87 24.38 36.22
N ASP A 7 -12.72 24.72 34.94
CA ASP A 7 -13.23 23.86 33.86
C ASP A 7 -12.22 23.70 32.70
N LEU A 8 -10.94 23.56 33.07
CA LEU A 8 -9.80 23.43 32.14
C LEU A 8 -9.15 22.04 32.19
N ALA A 9 -9.94 20.98 32.40
CA ALA A 9 -9.40 19.64 32.66
C ALA A 9 -10.00 18.47 31.85
N HIS A 10 -10.70 18.70 30.74
CA HIS A 10 -11.25 17.60 29.92
C HIS A 10 -10.67 17.46 28.50
N SER A 11 -9.44 17.95 28.25
CA SER A 11 -8.68 17.60 27.04
C SER A 11 -7.62 16.54 27.32
N MET A 12 -7.98 15.46 28.02
CA MET A 12 -7.19 14.23 27.99
C MET A 12 -7.47 13.51 26.66
N LYS A 13 -6.97 14.07 25.55
CA LYS A 13 -6.80 13.30 24.32
C LYS A 13 -5.79 12.21 24.66
N HIS A 14 -6.27 10.98 24.81
CA HIS A 14 -5.42 9.79 24.72
C HIS A 14 -4.89 9.71 23.29
N GLY A 15 -3.94 10.58 22.97
CA GLY A 15 -3.17 10.50 21.76
C GLY A 15 -2.24 9.33 21.92
N VAL A 16 -2.68 8.14 21.50
CA VAL A 16 -1.75 7.09 21.11
C VAL A 16 -0.72 7.76 20.21
N ALA A 17 0.57 7.65 20.55
CA ALA A 17 1.65 8.21 19.74
C ALA A 17 1.44 7.74 18.30
N ARG A 18 0.93 8.64 17.46
CA ARG A 18 0.49 8.28 16.11
C ARG A 18 1.76 7.90 15.38
N ARG A 19 1.85 6.65 14.93
CA ARG A 19 2.90 6.26 13.98
C ARG A 19 2.82 7.25 12.81
N GLU A 20 3.97 7.69 12.34
CA GLU A 20 4.01 8.63 11.21
C GLU A 20 3.21 8.08 10.04
N SER A 21 2.44 8.97 9.40
CA SER A 21 1.60 8.56 8.29
C SER A 21 2.46 7.99 7.16
N PRO A 22 2.00 6.94 6.46
CA PRO A 22 2.81 6.21 5.49
C PRO A 22 3.42 7.09 4.40
N TRP A 23 2.77 8.18 4.03
CA TRP A 23 3.27 9.13 3.03
C TRP A 23 4.32 10.11 3.58
N ARG A 24 4.50 10.24 4.90
CA ARG A 24 5.55 11.11 5.49
C ARG A 24 6.91 10.44 5.54
N VAL A 25 6.95 9.11 5.44
CA VAL A 25 8.16 8.31 5.43
C VAL A 25 8.60 8.08 3.98
N ASP A 26 9.90 7.86 3.76
CA ASP A 26 10.41 7.57 2.42
C ASP A 26 9.86 6.26 1.85
N ALA A 27 9.71 6.20 0.53
CA ALA A 27 9.23 5.05 -0.23
C ALA A 27 10.01 3.75 0.10
N GLU A 28 11.31 3.89 0.37
CA GLU A 28 12.18 2.76 0.69
C GLU A 28 11.83 2.09 2.03
N SER A 29 11.14 2.79 2.93
CA SER A 29 10.69 2.24 4.22
C SER A 29 9.67 1.11 4.09
N SER A 30 9.00 0.99 2.93
CA SER A 30 8.11 -0.12 2.63
C SER A 30 8.87 -1.44 2.42
N GLY A 31 10.17 -1.39 2.15
CA GLY A 31 11.00 -2.55 1.76
C GLY A 31 10.67 -3.13 0.37
N VAL A 32 9.57 -2.70 -0.26
CA VAL A 32 9.06 -3.26 -1.52
C VAL A 32 10.02 -3.00 -2.68
N SER A 33 10.57 -1.79 -2.78
CA SER A 33 11.53 -1.42 -3.85
C SER A 33 12.79 -2.30 -3.82
N SER A 34 13.38 -2.50 -2.64
CA SER A 34 14.56 -3.36 -2.48
C SER A 34 14.27 -4.81 -2.88
N LYS A 35 13.12 -5.36 -2.46
CA LYS A 35 12.71 -6.72 -2.78
C LYS A 35 12.41 -6.90 -4.27
N LEU A 36 11.84 -5.88 -4.93
CA LEU A 36 11.63 -5.89 -6.37
C LEU A 36 12.94 -5.91 -7.15
N LYS A 37 13.97 -5.16 -6.70
CA LYS A 37 15.31 -5.20 -7.31
C LYS A 37 15.94 -6.59 -7.18
N SER A 38 15.92 -7.19 -5.98
CA SER A 38 16.42 -8.55 -5.78
C SER A 38 15.66 -9.58 -6.62
N LEU A 39 14.34 -9.45 -6.73
CA LEU A 39 13.52 -10.31 -7.59
C LEU A 39 13.88 -10.17 -9.07
N GLU A 40 14.18 -8.96 -9.54
CA GLU A 40 14.64 -8.73 -10.92
C GLU A 40 15.96 -9.44 -11.20
N GLU A 41 16.91 -9.40 -10.26
CA GLU A 41 18.18 -10.14 -10.35
C GLU A 41 17.98 -11.66 -10.36
N GLU A 42 17.12 -12.19 -9.49
CA GLU A 42 16.75 -13.62 -9.47
C GLU A 42 16.17 -14.06 -10.82
N LEU A 43 15.32 -13.23 -11.44
CA LEU A 43 14.72 -13.51 -12.76
C LEU A 43 15.73 -13.47 -13.90
N VAL A 44 16.65 -12.50 -13.90
CA VAL A 44 17.77 -12.45 -14.86
C VAL A 44 18.62 -13.72 -14.78
N ASN A 45 18.89 -14.21 -13.56
CA ASN A 45 19.67 -15.43 -13.37
C ASN A 45 18.92 -16.67 -13.84
N LEU A 46 17.61 -16.75 -13.58
CA LEU A 46 16.75 -17.83 -14.06
C LEU A 46 16.74 -17.91 -15.61
N GLU A 47 16.70 -16.77 -16.30
CA GLU A 47 16.76 -16.72 -17.76
C GLU A 47 18.09 -17.21 -18.32
N LYS A 48 19.21 -16.86 -17.67
CA LYS A 48 20.55 -17.30 -18.08
C LYS A 48 20.75 -18.82 -17.98
N LEU A 49 20.05 -19.47 -17.04
CA LEU A 49 20.06 -20.92 -16.85
C LEU A 49 19.21 -21.68 -17.89
N GLY A 50 18.32 -20.97 -18.60
CA GLY A 50 17.34 -21.54 -19.53
C GLY A 50 17.70 -21.44 -21.01
N LYS A 51 18.99 -21.50 -21.38
CA LYS A 51 19.46 -21.35 -22.78
C LYS A 51 19.04 -22.47 -23.75
N GLY A 52 18.29 -23.48 -23.29
CA GLY A 52 17.60 -24.45 -24.14
C GLY A 52 16.09 -24.23 -24.02
N ASP A 53 15.43 -23.92 -25.13
CA ASP A 53 14.05 -23.46 -25.24
C ASP A 53 13.00 -24.31 -24.48
N THR A 54 11.90 -23.67 -24.05
CA THR A 54 10.48 -24.14 -24.11
C THR A 54 9.58 -23.64 -22.97
N SER A 55 10.11 -23.30 -21.79
CA SER A 55 9.23 -22.87 -20.69
C SER A 55 8.83 -21.40 -20.85
N LYS A 56 7.52 -21.13 -20.99
CA LYS A 56 6.97 -19.77 -20.92
C LYS A 56 7.06 -19.15 -19.51
N ILE A 57 7.57 -19.90 -18.53
CA ILE A 57 7.56 -19.51 -17.13
C ILE A 57 8.42 -18.26 -16.87
N PRO A 58 9.71 -18.17 -17.28
CA PRO A 58 10.52 -16.99 -17.01
C PRO A 58 9.92 -15.71 -17.61
N SER A 59 9.41 -15.78 -18.84
CA SER A 59 8.78 -14.62 -19.49
C SER A 59 7.46 -14.20 -18.82
N LEU A 60 6.65 -15.16 -18.36
CA LEU A 60 5.44 -14.87 -17.57
C LEU A 60 5.78 -14.23 -16.22
N LEU A 61 6.82 -14.72 -15.54
CA LEU A 61 7.27 -14.17 -14.26
C LEU A 61 7.86 -12.76 -14.44
N ARG A 62 8.62 -12.49 -15.51
CA ARG A 62 9.04 -11.12 -15.88
C ARG A 62 7.88 -10.18 -16.10
N LYS A 63 6.87 -10.63 -16.86
CA LYS A 63 5.67 -9.82 -17.08
C LYS A 63 4.97 -9.53 -15.76
N GLN A 64 4.96 -10.48 -14.84
CA GLN A 64 4.40 -10.31 -13.50
C GLN A 64 5.22 -9.33 -12.66
N GLU A 65 6.54 -9.42 -12.70
CA GLU A 65 7.47 -8.49 -12.05
C GLU A 65 7.23 -7.03 -12.48
N LYS A 66 7.11 -6.77 -13.79
CA LYS A 66 6.78 -5.42 -14.30
C LYS A 66 5.41 -4.91 -13.84
N ARG A 67 4.42 -5.79 -13.64
CA ARG A 67 3.12 -5.38 -13.05
C ARG A 67 3.28 -4.92 -11.61
N TYR A 68 4.08 -5.64 -10.82
CA TYR A 68 4.38 -5.25 -9.44
C TYR A 68 5.20 -3.96 -9.36
N GLN A 69 6.22 -3.79 -10.22
CA GLN A 69 6.96 -2.52 -10.32
C GLN A 69 6.02 -1.35 -10.61
N SER A 70 5.13 -1.49 -11.61
CA SER A 70 4.17 -0.44 -11.97
C SER A 70 3.15 -0.17 -10.84
N LEU A 71 2.74 -1.20 -10.09
CA LEU A 71 1.86 -1.02 -8.94
C LEU A 71 2.56 -0.27 -7.80
N ALA A 72 3.78 -0.67 -7.44
CA ALA A 72 4.58 0.00 -6.42
C ALA A 72 4.79 1.48 -6.77
N ALA A 73 5.19 1.77 -8.02
CA ALA A 73 5.41 3.14 -8.50
C ALA A 73 4.16 4.02 -8.42
N LYS A 74 2.97 3.45 -8.61
CA LYS A 74 1.71 4.21 -8.44
C LYS A 74 1.39 4.51 -6.98
N ILE A 75 1.69 3.60 -6.06
CA ILE A 75 1.51 3.84 -4.62
C ILE A 75 2.52 4.88 -4.14
N ASP A 76 3.76 4.83 -4.65
CA ASP A 76 4.78 5.86 -4.41
C ASP A 76 4.33 7.23 -4.92
N ASP A 77 3.77 7.31 -6.14
CA ASP A 77 3.23 8.55 -6.69
C ASP A 77 2.09 9.12 -5.84
N LEU A 78 1.15 8.26 -5.41
CA LEU A 78 0.09 8.67 -4.48
C LEU A 78 0.69 9.26 -3.18
N CYS A 79 1.65 8.57 -2.57
CA CYS A 79 2.32 9.06 -1.37
C CYS A 79 3.03 10.40 -1.61
N ARG A 80 3.70 10.56 -2.76
CA ARG A 80 4.35 11.82 -3.15
C ARG A 80 3.33 12.95 -3.31
N GLN A 81 2.21 12.71 -3.99
CA GLN A 81 1.16 13.70 -4.16
C GLN A 81 0.58 14.15 -2.82
N MET A 82 0.41 13.22 -1.88
CA MET A 82 -0.03 13.51 -0.52
C MET A 82 1.01 14.29 0.28
N ARG A 83 2.31 14.07 0.07
CA ARG A 83 3.36 14.91 0.71
C ARG A 83 3.31 16.36 0.23
N VAL A 84 3.08 16.56 -1.06
CA VAL A 84 3.05 17.89 -1.68
C VAL A 84 1.77 18.64 -1.30
N ASN A 85 0.64 17.94 -1.23
CA ASN A 85 -0.69 18.53 -1.03
C ASN A 85 -1.28 18.16 0.35
N ASP A 86 -0.49 18.27 1.43
CA ASP A 86 -0.76 17.71 2.77
C ASP A 86 -2.26 17.51 3.05
N PRO A 87 -2.74 16.26 3.20
CA PRO A 87 -4.15 15.98 3.45
C PRO A 87 -4.71 16.65 4.72
N SER A 88 -3.83 17.09 5.63
CA SER A 88 -4.18 17.79 6.87
C SER A 88 -3.91 19.30 6.83
N ASP A 89 -3.67 19.89 5.66
CA ASP A 89 -3.38 21.33 5.53
C ASP A 89 -4.50 22.21 6.14
N PRO A 90 -4.23 22.97 7.21
CA PRO A 90 -5.21 23.81 7.89
C PRO A 90 -5.52 25.11 7.13
N THR A 91 -4.73 25.46 6.11
CA THR A 91 -4.96 26.67 5.29
C THR A 91 -6.10 26.50 4.31
N LEU A 92 -6.48 25.24 4.01
CA LEU A 92 -7.61 24.92 3.15
C LEU A 92 -8.92 24.97 3.95
N GLY A 93 -9.96 25.52 3.32
CA GLY A 93 -11.31 25.42 3.85
C GLY A 93 -11.69 23.96 4.12
N PRO A 94 -12.46 23.68 5.19
CA PRO A 94 -12.70 22.32 5.66
C PRO A 94 -13.37 21.45 4.59
N GLU A 95 -14.20 22.02 3.71
CA GLU A 95 -14.83 21.30 2.58
C GLU A 95 -13.81 20.86 1.53
N PHE A 96 -12.92 21.76 1.09
CA PHE A 96 -11.85 21.44 0.15
C PHE A 96 -10.90 20.38 0.69
N ARG A 97 -10.61 20.41 2.00
CA ARG A 97 -9.81 19.40 2.68
C ARG A 97 -10.50 18.04 2.69
N THR A 98 -11.78 17.98 3.06
CA THR A 98 -12.58 16.74 3.03
C THR A 98 -12.68 16.16 1.61
N GLN A 99 -12.88 17.02 0.60
CA GLN A 99 -12.92 16.60 -0.80
C GLN A 99 -11.58 15.95 -1.21
N ARG A 100 -10.46 16.63 -0.97
CA ARG A 100 -9.12 16.14 -1.33
C ARG A 100 -8.77 14.83 -0.62
N LEU A 101 -9.10 14.70 0.68
CA LEU A 101 -8.94 13.44 1.42
C LEU A 101 -9.73 12.29 0.78
N THR A 102 -10.95 12.57 0.33
CA THR A 102 -11.80 11.59 -0.36
C THR A 102 -11.20 11.19 -1.70
N GLU A 103 -10.64 12.13 -2.46
CA GLU A 103 -9.96 11.85 -3.73
C GLU A 103 -8.75 10.90 -3.53
N PHE A 104 -7.91 11.16 -2.52
CA PHE A 104 -6.80 10.28 -2.19
C PHE A 104 -7.27 8.89 -1.74
N LEU A 105 -8.35 8.82 -0.96
CA LEU A 105 -8.91 7.55 -0.51
C LEU A 105 -9.47 6.73 -1.69
N LEU A 106 -10.16 7.38 -2.63
CA LEU A 106 -10.65 6.74 -3.86
C LEU A 106 -9.50 6.20 -4.72
N GLU A 107 -8.40 6.94 -4.85
CA GLU A 107 -7.24 6.46 -5.58
C GLU A 107 -6.57 5.28 -4.86
N ALA A 108 -6.47 5.32 -3.53
CA ALA A 108 -5.99 4.18 -2.74
C ALA A 108 -6.85 2.92 -2.94
N PHE A 109 -8.18 3.04 -2.99
CA PHE A 109 -9.08 1.93 -3.31
C PHE A 109 -8.86 1.36 -4.71
N ARG A 110 -8.64 2.22 -5.72
CA ARG A 110 -8.29 1.78 -7.08
C ARG A 110 -6.99 0.99 -7.09
N LEU A 111 -5.99 1.43 -6.32
CA LEU A 111 -4.72 0.72 -6.19
C LEU A 111 -4.87 -0.60 -5.45
N GLN A 112 -5.71 -0.67 -4.41
CA GLN A 112 -6.06 -1.92 -3.72
C GLN A 112 -6.73 -2.92 -4.66
N HIS A 113 -7.70 -2.48 -5.46
CA HIS A 113 -8.33 -3.32 -6.48
C HIS A 113 -7.30 -3.85 -7.49
N ARG A 114 -6.43 -2.97 -7.99
CA ARG A 114 -5.34 -3.36 -8.90
C ARG A 114 -4.36 -4.34 -8.25
N ALA A 115 -4.08 -4.20 -6.96
CA ALA A 115 -3.27 -5.15 -6.20
C ALA A 115 -3.92 -6.54 -6.13
N ALA A 116 -5.24 -6.59 -5.90
CA ALA A 116 -6.00 -7.84 -5.90
C ALA A 116 -6.00 -8.52 -7.28
N GLU A 117 -6.21 -7.77 -8.36
CA GLU A 117 -6.07 -8.31 -9.73
C GLU A 117 -4.66 -8.83 -10.01
N THR A 118 -3.64 -8.13 -9.52
CA THR A 118 -2.24 -8.52 -9.71
C THR A 118 -1.94 -9.83 -8.97
N ARG A 119 -2.47 -10.01 -7.76
CA ARG A 119 -2.46 -11.29 -7.03
C ARG A 119 -3.14 -12.40 -7.82
N GLN A 120 -4.31 -12.14 -8.39
CA GLN A 120 -5.03 -13.13 -9.19
C GLN A 120 -4.21 -13.57 -10.42
N LYS A 121 -3.61 -12.60 -11.13
CA LYS A 121 -2.71 -12.86 -12.27
C LYS A 121 -1.46 -13.65 -11.86
N LEU A 122 -0.92 -13.42 -10.66
CA LEU A 122 0.16 -14.24 -10.12
C LEU A 122 -0.29 -15.70 -9.91
N SER A 123 -1.48 -15.92 -9.35
CA SER A 123 -2.02 -17.27 -9.14
C SER A 123 -2.20 -18.02 -10.47
N THR A 124 -2.60 -17.36 -11.55
CA THR A 124 -2.70 -17.99 -12.87
C THR A 124 -1.33 -18.36 -13.44
N VAL A 125 -0.32 -17.47 -13.32
CA VAL A 125 1.06 -17.77 -13.71
C VAL A 125 1.62 -18.96 -12.92
N GLN A 126 1.31 -19.07 -11.62
CA GLN A 126 1.71 -20.20 -10.79
C GLN A 126 1.02 -21.51 -11.19
N ALA A 127 -0.27 -21.46 -11.55
CA ALA A 127 -1.00 -22.63 -12.03
C ALA A 127 -0.47 -23.14 -13.37
N GLU A 128 -0.13 -22.24 -14.29
CA GLU A 128 0.51 -22.60 -15.57
C GLU A 128 1.91 -23.19 -15.36
N ALA A 129 2.69 -22.64 -14.42
CA ALA A 129 3.99 -23.17 -14.05
C ALA A 129 3.91 -24.58 -13.42
N ALA A 130 2.82 -24.90 -12.71
CA ALA A 130 2.60 -26.24 -12.14
C ALA A 130 2.24 -27.28 -13.21
N LYS A 131 1.61 -26.86 -14.33
CA LYS A 131 1.24 -27.74 -15.45
C LYS A 131 2.43 -28.06 -16.35
N SER A 132 3.29 -27.08 -16.62
CA SER A 132 4.54 -27.32 -17.34
C SER A 132 5.57 -27.91 -16.39
N ARG A 133 5.60 -29.24 -16.24
CA ARG A 133 6.74 -29.90 -15.60
C ARG A 133 8.00 -29.52 -16.39
N VAL A 134 8.86 -28.74 -15.75
CA VAL A 134 10.11 -28.25 -16.31
C VAL A 134 10.95 -29.43 -16.80
N GLY A 135 11.16 -29.44 -18.13
CA GLY A 135 12.28 -30.00 -18.88
C GLY A 135 12.81 -31.36 -18.44
N ASP A 136 12.43 -32.41 -19.17
CA ASP A 136 12.99 -33.77 -19.05
C ASP A 136 14.48 -33.84 -19.48
N GLU A 137 15.03 -32.78 -20.09
CA GLU A 137 16.32 -32.81 -20.80
C GLU A 137 17.53 -32.23 -20.02
N LEU A 138 17.34 -31.64 -18.84
CA LEU A 138 18.44 -31.08 -18.04
C LEU A 138 19.11 -32.10 -17.09
N PRO A 139 20.41 -31.95 -16.75
CA PRO A 139 21.05 -32.72 -15.68
C PRO A 139 20.30 -32.60 -14.36
N ALA A 140 20.32 -33.65 -13.53
CA ALA A 140 19.54 -33.70 -12.28
C ALA A 140 19.86 -32.53 -11.34
N GLU A 141 21.14 -32.16 -11.19
CA GLU A 141 21.55 -30.99 -10.40
C GLU A 141 21.01 -29.67 -10.96
N ALA A 142 21.07 -29.47 -12.29
CA ALA A 142 20.57 -28.26 -12.93
C ALA A 142 19.05 -28.14 -12.76
N LYS A 143 18.29 -29.24 -12.94
CA LYS A 143 16.84 -29.31 -12.68
C LYS A 143 16.48 -28.90 -11.25
N LEU A 144 17.21 -29.42 -10.26
CA LEU A 144 16.99 -29.09 -8.85
C LEU A 144 17.29 -27.63 -8.54
N SER A 145 18.36 -27.07 -9.11
CA SER A 145 18.72 -25.66 -8.93
C SER A 145 17.67 -24.71 -9.52
N THR A 146 17.18 -24.99 -10.73
CA THR A 146 16.12 -24.24 -11.40
C THR A 146 14.82 -24.28 -10.61
N ARG A 147 14.45 -25.46 -10.10
CA ARG A 147 13.23 -25.61 -9.27
C ARG A 147 13.31 -24.78 -7.99
N LYS A 148 14.44 -24.83 -7.29
CA LYS A 148 14.69 -24.00 -6.09
C LYS A 148 14.61 -22.51 -6.41
N SER A 149 15.16 -22.08 -7.55
CA SER A 149 15.09 -20.68 -7.99
C SER A 149 13.65 -20.23 -8.26
N VAL A 150 12.85 -21.03 -8.99
CA VAL A 150 11.43 -20.75 -9.24
C VAL A 150 10.63 -20.68 -7.94
N ASP A 151 10.94 -21.56 -6.97
CA ASP A 151 10.31 -21.56 -5.66
C ASP A 151 10.66 -20.30 -4.84
N SER A 152 11.92 -19.86 -4.88
CA SER A 152 12.38 -18.60 -4.28
C SER A 152 11.63 -17.39 -4.87
N ILE A 153 11.62 -17.27 -6.20
CA ILE A 153 10.92 -16.20 -6.93
C ILE A 153 9.44 -16.16 -6.54
N ARG A 154 8.78 -17.32 -6.45
CA ARG A 154 7.38 -17.44 -6.04
C ARG A 154 7.16 -16.95 -4.61
N SER A 155 8.09 -17.24 -3.69
CA SER A 155 8.05 -16.72 -2.33
C SER A 155 8.21 -15.19 -2.31
N SER A 156 9.18 -14.66 -3.06
CA SER A 156 9.42 -13.22 -3.19
C SER A 156 8.18 -12.47 -3.69
N PHE A 157 7.47 -12.99 -4.70
CA PHE A 157 6.20 -12.39 -5.16
C PHE A 157 5.12 -12.36 -4.07
N LYS A 158 4.98 -13.42 -3.26
CA LYS A 158 3.98 -13.47 -2.17
C LYS A 158 4.30 -12.43 -1.09
N GLU A 159 5.57 -12.29 -0.75
CA GLU A 159 6.04 -11.29 0.21
C GLU A 159 5.81 -9.87 -0.30
N ILE A 160 6.17 -9.58 -1.55
CA ILE A 160 5.91 -8.28 -2.20
C ILE A 160 4.41 -7.97 -2.21
N GLN A 161 3.56 -8.93 -2.59
CA GLN A 161 2.10 -8.74 -2.56
C GLN A 161 1.61 -8.39 -1.15
N ARG A 162 2.06 -9.11 -0.12
CA ARG A 162 1.69 -8.84 1.26
C ARG A 162 2.12 -7.44 1.69
N ASN A 163 3.35 -7.04 1.39
CA ASN A 163 3.89 -5.74 1.79
C ASN A 163 3.13 -4.59 1.10
N LEU A 164 2.79 -4.74 -0.18
CA LEU A 164 1.96 -3.76 -0.90
C LEU A 164 0.57 -3.61 -0.29
N GLU A 165 -0.08 -4.72 0.08
CA GLU A 165 -1.40 -4.69 0.72
C GLU A 165 -1.38 -4.07 2.10
N ILE A 166 -0.36 -4.38 2.91
CA ILE A 166 -0.17 -3.74 4.23
C ILE A 166 0.04 -2.25 4.06
N TRP A 167 0.85 -1.84 3.08
CA TRP A 167 1.13 -0.43 2.83
C TRP A 167 -0.13 0.33 2.42
N LEU A 168 -0.92 -0.21 1.48
CA LEU A 168 -2.21 0.35 1.09
C LEU A 168 -3.21 0.39 2.26
N ALA A 169 -3.32 -0.68 3.04
CA ALA A 169 -4.20 -0.72 4.21
C ALA A 169 -3.86 0.37 5.23
N ARG A 170 -2.57 0.62 5.45
CA ARG A 170 -2.11 1.72 6.32
C ARG A 170 -2.45 3.09 5.74
N ILE A 171 -2.30 3.29 4.43
CA ILE A 171 -2.66 4.57 3.77
C ILE A 171 -4.17 4.82 3.92
N MET A 172 -4.99 3.84 3.56
CA MET A 172 -6.46 3.95 3.64
C MET A 172 -6.91 4.17 5.09
N GLY A 173 -6.40 3.40 6.05
CA GLY A 173 -6.78 3.55 7.46
C GLY A 173 -6.42 4.92 8.04
N ASP A 174 -5.26 5.48 7.65
CA ASP A 174 -4.90 6.83 8.09
C ASP A 174 -5.79 7.90 7.46
N LEU A 175 -6.17 7.76 6.19
CA LEU A 175 -7.07 8.66 5.47
C LEU A 175 -8.49 8.61 6.04
N GLU A 176 -9.05 7.41 6.21
CA GLU A 176 -10.35 7.18 6.84
C GLU A 176 -10.38 7.71 8.28
N GLY A 177 -9.29 7.53 9.04
CA GLY A 177 -9.16 8.06 10.39
C GLY A 177 -9.19 9.59 10.45
N ILE A 178 -8.60 10.27 9.46
CA ILE A 178 -8.69 11.74 9.36
C ILE A 178 -10.13 12.15 9.04
N LEU A 179 -10.76 11.53 8.05
CA LEU A 179 -12.14 11.81 7.65
C LEU A 179 -13.13 11.60 8.80
N ALA A 180 -13.00 10.51 9.56
CA ALA A 180 -13.86 10.22 10.72
C ALA A 180 -13.72 11.29 11.81
N ARG A 181 -12.49 11.75 12.07
CA ARG A 181 -12.22 12.81 13.05
C ARG A 181 -12.79 14.16 12.61
N ASP A 182 -12.61 14.53 11.34
CA ASP A 182 -13.12 15.79 10.80
C ASP A 182 -14.66 15.81 10.76
N GLY A 183 -15.28 14.68 10.44
CA GLY A 183 -16.74 14.51 10.52
C GLY A 183 -17.27 14.70 11.94
N ALA A 184 -16.63 14.09 12.93
CA ALA A 184 -17.01 14.24 14.34
C ALA A 184 -16.82 15.67 14.86
N SER A 185 -15.78 16.39 14.41
CA SER A 185 -15.57 17.80 14.77
C SER A 185 -16.71 18.69 14.28
N ARG A 186 -17.13 18.53 13.03
CA ARG A 186 -18.23 19.33 12.46
C ARG A 186 -19.53 19.15 13.24
N VAL A 187 -19.88 17.92 13.61
CA VAL A 187 -21.09 17.63 14.40
C VAL A 187 -21.03 18.37 15.74
N ARG A 188 -19.88 18.36 16.43
CA ARG A 188 -19.69 19.08 17.67
C ARG A 188 -19.79 20.60 17.48
N ASP A 189 -19.16 21.15 16.44
CA ASP A 189 -19.21 22.58 16.13
C ASP A 189 -20.66 23.05 15.87
N TYR A 190 -21.51 22.22 15.27
CA TYR A 190 -22.94 22.53 15.09
C TYR A 190 -23.70 22.61 16.43
N TYR A 191 -23.44 21.71 17.37
CA TYR A 191 -24.09 21.72 18.69
C TYR A 191 -23.55 22.83 19.61
N ASP A 192 -22.26 23.13 19.52
CA ASP A 192 -21.63 24.21 20.31
C ASP A 192 -21.94 25.61 19.73
N SER A 193 -22.14 25.72 18.41
CA SER A 193 -22.57 26.96 17.75
C SER A 193 -24.08 27.19 17.81
N SER A 194 -24.89 26.16 18.10
CA SER A 194 -26.33 26.31 18.38
C SER A 194 -26.59 26.73 19.82
N GLY A 195 -25.86 27.73 20.30
CA GLY A 195 -26.17 28.42 21.55
C GLY A 195 -27.62 28.89 21.50
N TYR A 196 -28.49 28.17 22.22
CA TYR A 196 -29.90 28.48 22.37
C TYR A 196 -30.07 29.94 22.84
N PRO A 197 -30.77 30.82 22.10
CA PRO A 197 -31.27 32.06 22.67
C PRO A 197 -32.63 31.73 23.30
N PHE A 198 -32.63 31.04 24.43
CA PHE A 198 -33.78 31.03 25.31
C PHE A 198 -33.35 31.60 26.64
N VAL A 199 -33.55 32.91 26.80
CA VAL A 199 -34.16 33.61 27.95
C VAL A 199 -34.00 35.11 27.69
N ARG A 200 -35.08 35.80 27.29
CA ARG A 200 -35.73 36.83 28.12
C ARG A 200 -37.07 37.25 27.54
#